data_AF-A0A971YC27-F1
#
_entry.id   AF-A0A971YC27-F1
#
_cell.length_a   1.000
_cell.length_b   1.000
_cell.length_c   1.000
_cell.angle_alpha   90.00
_cell.angle_beta   90.00
_cell.angle_gamma   90.00
#
_symmetry.space_group_name_H-M   'P 1'
#
loop_
_entity.id
_entity.type
_entity.pdbx_description
1 polymer ?
#
loop_
_entity_poly.entity_id
_entity_poly.type
_entity_poly.pdbx_seq_one_letter_code
_entity_poly.pdbx_strand_id
1 'polypeptide(L)'
;VHVKPGDMVKKGEELFNISIMKQEKSILSPVEGMVERVLKFADYQEDKKMVPVREGELLVHLVPAPRKCPTCGVAVARDDFKFCPACGQKV
;
A
#
# COMPACT_ATOMS: atom_id res chain seq x y z
N VAL A 1 1.91 -9.41 9.09
CA VAL A 1 1.52 -8.49 8.00
C VAL A 1 2.77 -8.15 7.20
N HIS A 2 2.71 -8.17 5.86
CA HIS A 2 3.91 -7.97 5.04
C HIS A 2 4.23 -6.50 4.76
N VAL A 3 3.24 -5.62 4.82
CA VAL A 3 3.37 -4.19 4.52
C VAL A 3 3.16 -3.31 5.74
N LYS A 4 3.94 -2.24 5.87
CA LYS A 4 3.83 -1.21 6.92
C LYS A 4 3.31 0.10 6.35
N PRO A 5 2.71 0.97 7.18
CA PRO A 5 2.42 2.34 6.77
C PRO A 5 3.69 3.02 6.28
N GLY A 6 3.64 3.58 5.08
CA GLY A 6 4.79 4.19 4.41
C GLY A 6 5.38 3.37 3.26
N ASP A 7 5.07 2.07 3.18
CA ASP A 7 5.65 1.22 2.16
C ASP A 7 5.03 1.49 0.77
N MET A 8 5.88 1.45 -0.26
CA MET A 8 5.44 1.44 -1.65
C MET A 8 5.07 0.03 -2.07
N VAL A 9 3.88 -0.13 -2.66
CA VAL A 9 3.35 -1.40 -3.14
C VAL A 9 3.07 -1.32 -4.64
N LYS A 10 3.37 -2.39 -5.37
CA LYS A 10 3.06 -2.54 -6.79
C LYS A 10 1.69 -3.20 -6.98
N LYS A 11 1.11 -3.01 -8.17
CA LYS A 11 -0.08 -3.76 -8.56
C LYS A 11 0.22 -5.26 -8.55
N GLY A 12 -0.60 -6.03 -7.84
CA GLY A 12 -0.46 -7.47 -7.68
C GLY A 12 0.47 -7.90 -6.54
N GLU A 13 1.05 -6.97 -5.79
CA GLU A 13 1.87 -7.29 -4.62
C GLU A 13 1.02 -7.77 -3.43
N GLU A 14 1.50 -8.77 -2.68
CA GLU A 14 0.79 -9.30 -1.52
C GLU A 14 0.83 -8.31 -0.34
N LEU A 15 -0.34 -7.88 0.12
CA LEU A 15 -0.47 -6.96 1.25
C LEU A 15 -0.53 -7.73 2.57
N PHE A 16 -1.43 -8.71 2.66
CA PHE A 16 -1.66 -9.51 3.85
C PHE A 16 -2.41 -10.80 3.51
N ASN A 17 -2.31 -11.76 4.44
CA ASN A 17 -3.00 -13.04 4.35
C ASN A 17 -4.17 -13.05 5.33
N ILE A 18 -5.32 -13.58 4.88
CA ILE A 18 -6.49 -13.80 5.72
C ILE A 18 -6.73 -15.31 5.77
N SER A 19 -7.04 -15.83 6.96
CA SER A 19 -7.55 -17.19 7.10
C SER A 19 -9.08 -17.19 7.07
N ILE A 20 -9.67 -17.91 6.13
CA ILE A 20 -11.12 -18.10 6.00
C ILE A 20 -11.38 -19.60 5.99
N MET A 21 -12.13 -20.12 6.96
CA MET A 21 -12.45 -21.56 7.05
C MET A 21 -11.20 -22.49 6.98
N LYS A 22 -10.11 -22.10 7.67
CA LYS A 22 -8.79 -22.77 7.67
C LYS A 22 -8.04 -22.75 6.32
N GLN A 23 -8.55 -22.02 5.34
CA GLN A 23 -7.82 -21.74 4.10
C GLN A 23 -7.14 -20.39 4.21
N GLU A 24 -5.88 -20.32 3.80
CA GLU A 24 -5.17 -19.05 3.71
C GLU A 24 -5.44 -18.44 2.33
N LYS A 25 -5.79 -17.15 2.32
CA LYS A 25 -5.99 -16.37 1.11
C LYS A 25 -5.14 -15.11 1.16
N SER A 26 -4.26 -14.96 0.19
CA SER A 26 -3.47 -13.74 -0.01
C SER A 26 -4.35 -12.65 -0.62
N ILE A 27 -4.28 -11.44 -0.05
CA ILE A 27 -4.90 -10.25 -0.60
C ILE A 27 -3.83 -9.45 -1.34
N LEU A 28 -4.06 -9.26 -2.64
CA LEU A 28 -3.16 -8.54 -3.53
C LEU A 28 -3.55 -7.07 -3.64
N SER A 29 -2.56 -6.20 -3.85
CA SER A 29 -2.80 -4.80 -4.13
C SER A 29 -3.46 -4.62 -5.50
N PRO A 30 -4.64 -3.96 -5.59
CA PRO A 30 -5.29 -3.71 -6.87
C PRO A 30 -4.58 -2.62 -7.69
N VAL A 31 -3.81 -1.74 -7.03
CA VAL A 31 -3.16 -0.56 -7.61
C VAL A 31 -1.70 -0.47 -7.20
N GLU A 32 -0.90 0.24 -8.00
CA GLU A 32 0.42 0.70 -7.57
C GLU A 32 0.28 1.97 -6.73
N GLY A 33 0.86 1.97 -5.54
CA GLY A 33 0.55 2.95 -4.53
C GLY A 33 1.51 2.96 -3.35
N MET A 34 1.21 3.82 -2.39
CA MET A 34 1.84 3.84 -1.08
C MET A 34 0.78 3.51 -0.02
N VAL A 35 1.18 2.74 0.99
CA VAL A 35 0.31 2.43 2.13
C VAL A 35 0.25 3.66 3.02
N GLU A 36 -0.88 4.38 3.02
CA GLU A 36 -1.04 5.54 3.90
C GLU A 36 -1.21 5.09 5.35
N ARG A 37 -2.07 4.09 5.56
CA ARG A 37 -2.30 3.51 6.90
C ARG A 37 -2.87 2.10 6.84
N VAL A 38 -2.52 1.32 7.85
CA VAL A 38 -3.07 -0.01 8.11
C VAL A 38 -3.99 0.10 9.33
N LEU A 39 -5.27 -0.21 9.17
CA LEU A 39 -6.27 -0.09 10.25
C LEU A 39 -6.36 -1.39 11.07
N LYS A 40 -6.15 -2.53 10.41
CA LYS A 40 -6.15 -3.85 11.05
C LYS A 40 -4.80 -4.51 10.85
N PHE A 41 -4.13 -4.73 11.96
CA PHE A 41 -2.85 -5.41 12.02
C PHE A 41 -3.00 -6.68 12.86
N ALA A 42 -2.45 -7.77 12.38
CA ALA A 42 -2.35 -9.03 13.12
C ALA A 42 -0.98 -9.66 12.83
N ASP A 43 -0.20 -9.87 13.88
CA ASP A 43 1.02 -10.67 13.82
C ASP A 43 0.81 -11.98 14.58
N TYR A 44 0.47 -13.04 13.84
CA TYR A 44 0.26 -14.33 14.47
C TYR A 44 1.55 -14.96 15.00
N GLN A 45 2.73 -14.60 14.45
CA GLN A 45 4.00 -15.17 14.90
C GLN A 45 4.37 -14.64 16.29
N GLU A 46 4.13 -13.37 16.54
CA GLU A 46 4.37 -12.75 17.86
C GLU A 46 3.18 -12.95 18.82
N ASP A 47 1.96 -12.58 18.40
CA ASP A 47 0.82 -12.49 19.32
C ASP A 47 0.04 -13.80 19.47
N LYS A 48 0.19 -14.73 18.51
CA LYS A 48 -0.64 -15.96 18.37
C LYS A 48 -2.15 -15.69 18.42
N LYS A 49 -2.55 -14.46 18.10
CA LYS A 49 -3.93 -13.99 18.11
C LYS A 49 -4.35 -13.63 16.69
N MET A 50 -5.52 -14.13 16.29
CA MET A 50 -6.16 -13.69 15.05
C MET A 50 -7.07 -12.50 15.35
N VAL A 51 -7.04 -11.50 14.46
CA VAL A 51 -7.95 -10.37 14.52
C VAL A 51 -9.14 -10.66 13.59
N PRO A 52 -10.38 -10.68 14.09
CA PRO A 52 -11.54 -10.93 13.25
C PRO A 52 -11.76 -9.76 12.29
N VAL A 53 -12.15 -10.08 11.06
CA VAL A 53 -12.50 -9.15 9.99
C VAL A 53 -13.86 -9.50 9.42
N ARG A 54 -14.62 -8.49 8.98
CA ARG A 54 -15.92 -8.67 8.32
C ARG A 54 -15.83 -8.30 6.85
N GLU A 55 -16.75 -8.85 6.06
CA GLU A 55 -16.88 -8.46 4.65
C GLU A 55 -17.21 -6.96 4.53
N GLY A 56 -16.54 -6.27 3.63
CA GLY A 56 -16.67 -4.82 3.44
C GLY A 56 -15.93 -3.95 4.45
N GLU A 57 -15.23 -4.54 5.43
CA GLU A 57 -14.44 -3.78 6.40
C GLU A 57 -13.15 -3.22 5.76
N LEU A 58 -12.82 -1.96 6.05
CA LEU A 58 -11.62 -1.31 5.54
C LEU A 58 -10.39 -1.78 6.33
N LEU A 59 -9.49 -2.53 5.69
CA LEU A 59 -8.28 -3.08 6.32
C LEU A 59 -7.06 -2.16 6.14
N VAL A 60 -6.91 -1.62 4.93
CA VAL A 60 -5.77 -0.79 4.53
C VAL A 60 -6.25 0.37 3.67
N HIS A 61 -5.59 1.51 3.79
CA HIS A 61 -5.78 2.65 2.92
C HIS A 61 -4.55 2.84 2.04
N LEU A 62 -4.73 2.73 0.73
CA LEU A 62 -3.69 2.92 -0.28
C LEU A 62 -3.91 4.26 -0.96
N VAL A 63 -2.84 5.03 -1.12
CA VAL A 63 -2.82 6.23 -1.95
C VAL A 63 -2.10 5.94 -3.26
N PRO A 64 -2.49 6.55 -4.39
CA PRO A 64 -1.78 6.39 -5.66
C PRO A 64 -0.31 6.73 -5.51
N ALA A 65 0.55 6.00 -6.23
CA ALA A 65 1.98 6.30 -6.20
C ALA A 65 2.22 7.71 -6.77
N PRO A 66 3.01 8.56 -6.11
CA PRO A 66 3.33 9.88 -6.64
C PRO A 66 3.97 9.76 -8.01
N ARG A 67 3.53 10.57 -8.98
CA ARG A 67 4.06 10.55 -10.36
C ARG A 67 5.56 10.75 -10.30
N LYS A 68 6.32 9.92 -11.00
CA LYS A 68 7.77 10.10 -11.10
C LYS A 68 8.10 11.05 -12.24
N CYS A 69 9.02 11.98 -12.03
CA CYS A 69 9.54 12.79 -13.11
C CYS A 69 10.23 11.90 -14.17
N PRO A 70 9.93 12.05 -15.47
CA PRO A 70 10.51 11.21 -16.52
C PRO A 70 12.02 11.43 -16.69
N THR A 71 12.56 12.54 -16.21
CA THR A 71 13.98 12.90 -16.37
C THR A 71 14.82 12.49 -15.17
N CYS A 72 14.40 12.84 -13.95
CA CYS A 72 15.20 12.60 -12.74
C CYS A 72 14.67 11.46 -11.86
N GLY A 73 13.50 10.89 -12.17
CA GLY A 73 12.90 9.79 -11.42
C GLY A 73 12.36 10.15 -10.04
N VAL A 74 12.48 11.42 -9.62
CA VAL A 74 12.00 11.89 -8.32
C VAL A 74 10.47 11.86 -8.29
N ALA A 75 9.92 11.37 -7.19
CA ALA A 75 8.49 11.36 -6.92
C ALA A 75 7.96 12.80 -6.74
N VAL A 76 6.97 13.16 -7.56
CA VAL A 76 6.26 14.43 -7.51
C VAL A 76 5.07 14.24 -6.58
N ALA A 77 5.13 14.86 -5.41
CA ALA A 77 4.23 14.57 -4.28
C ALA A 77 2.76 14.95 -4.49
N ARG A 78 2.44 15.79 -5.49
CA ARG A 78 1.06 16.20 -5.81
C ARG A 78 0.87 16.28 -7.31
N ASP A 79 -0.32 15.90 -7.77
CA ASP A 79 -0.71 15.98 -9.18
C ASP A 79 -0.73 17.42 -9.73
N ASP A 80 -0.85 18.43 -8.87
CA ASP A 80 -0.93 19.84 -9.27
C ASP A 80 0.43 20.46 -9.64
N PHE A 81 1.54 19.82 -9.27
CA PHE A 81 2.87 20.31 -9.59
C PHE A 81 3.15 20.10 -11.09
N LYS A 82 3.10 21.18 -11.87
CA LYS A 82 3.43 21.17 -13.30
C LYS A 82 4.94 21.00 -13.58
N PHE A 83 5.78 21.11 -12.55
CA PHE A 83 7.23 21.06 -12.67
C PHE A 83 7.82 20.19 -11.56
N CYS A 84 8.85 19.42 -11.89
CA CYS A 84 9.58 18.64 -10.91
C CYS A 84 10.38 19.57 -9.98
N PRO A 85 10.23 19.44 -8.65
CA PRO A 85 10.95 20.30 -7.70
C PRO A 85 12.47 20.04 -7.67
N ALA A 86 12.93 18.90 -8.18
CA ALA A 86 14.35 18.54 -8.17
C ALA A 86 15.11 18.99 -9.42
N CYS A 87 14.48 18.97 -10.60
CA CYS A 87 15.16 19.23 -11.88
C CYS A 87 14.50 20.30 -12.76
N GLY A 88 13.35 20.83 -12.36
CA GLY A 88 12.63 21.87 -13.12
C GLY A 88 11.94 21.38 -14.39
N GLN A 89 12.04 20.09 -14.75
CA GLN A 89 11.37 19.54 -15.92
C GLN A 89 9.84 19.59 -15.74
N LYS A 90 9.12 19.94 -16.81
CA LYS A 90 7.64 19.89 -16.83
C LYS A 90 7.16 18.43 -16.70
N VAL A 91 6.30 18.17 -15.71
CA VAL A 91 5.76 16.84 -15.35
C VAL A 91 4.24 16.80 -15.49
#